data_AF-A0A6A4PBN9-F1
#
_entry.id   AF-A0A6A4PBN9-F1
#
_cell.length_a   1.000
_cell.length_b   1.000
_cell.length_c   1.000
_cell.angle_alpha   90.00
_cell.angle_beta   90.00
_cell.angle_gamma   90.00
#
_symmetry.space_group_name_H-M   'P 1'
#
loop_
_entity.id
_entity.type
_entity.pdbx_description
1 polymer ?
#
loop_
_entity_poly.entity_id
_entity_poly.type
_entity_poly.pdbx_seq_one_letter_code
_entity_poly.pdbx_strand_id
1 'polypeptide(L)'
;MLTMQRLKLPIPIPISLTHSHISLFHFNFKPNSFSSSASPSSTSSSSSSEISLWSGLQSWRESPLNHDRKWGPNGPQPKPTIHYDTPFGKASTLAELGSIVLSTSDPLSKANLSHLAYSIWRRHNLPVGQAKPPPPPARPDKPRLVSPKEIPAPKNSGLPLNAYMLHNLAHVELNAIDLAWDTVVRFSPYSEILGEGFFADFAHVADDESRHFSWCSQRLAELGFNYGDMPAHNLLWRECEKSSDNVAARLAVIPLVQEARGLDAGPRLVQKLVGFGDNRTSKIVARIADEEVAHVAVGVYWFVSVCQKLDCAPDSTFKDLLKEYNVELKGPFNHVARKEAGIPRDWYDASSSTSNQDEKYEGNKKQLHAVHERLASIIAMESENSSLNRPPE
;
A
#
# COMPACT_ATOMS: atom_id res chain seq x y z
N MET A 1 -9.83 31.07 10.20
CA MET A 1 -8.76 30.25 10.79
C MET A 1 -9.45 29.20 11.65
N LEU A 2 -9.92 28.11 11.02
CA LEU A 2 -10.73 27.07 11.64
C LEU A 2 -9.95 25.76 11.55
N THR A 3 -9.58 25.26 12.72
CA THR A 3 -8.82 24.04 12.95
C THR A 3 -9.73 22.84 12.61
N MET A 4 -9.45 22.13 11.52
CA MET A 4 -10.13 20.87 11.20
C MET A 4 -9.80 19.84 12.29
N GLN A 5 -10.82 19.37 13.01
CA GLN A 5 -10.67 18.30 13.98
C GLN A 5 -10.40 16.97 13.26
N ARG A 6 -9.37 16.29 13.75
CA ARG A 6 -8.85 14.99 13.32
C ARG A 6 -9.95 13.94 13.39
N LEU A 7 -10.06 13.08 12.37
CA LEU A 7 -10.69 11.77 12.50
C LEU A 7 -9.81 10.90 13.43
N LYS A 8 -9.92 11.10 14.74
CA LYS A 8 -9.53 10.09 15.73
C LYS A 8 -10.72 9.15 15.89
N LEU A 9 -10.71 8.02 15.19
CA LEU A 9 -11.68 6.96 15.41
C LEU A 9 -11.31 6.22 16.72
N PRO A 10 -12.26 5.99 17.64
CA PRO A 10 -11.96 5.42 18.95
C PRO A 10 -11.53 3.94 18.86
N ILE A 11 -10.57 3.57 19.71
CA ILE A 11 -10.07 2.18 19.86
C ILE A 11 -11.14 1.37 20.64
N PRO A 12 -11.66 0.25 20.11
CA PRO A 12 -12.57 -0.59 20.88
C PRO A 12 -11.82 -1.36 21.98
N ILE A 13 -12.41 -1.37 23.17
CA ILE A 13 -11.97 -2.17 24.34
C ILE A 13 -12.43 -3.62 24.12
N PRO A 14 -11.62 -4.64 24.44
CA PRO A 14 -11.99 -6.05 24.21
C PRO A 14 -13.15 -6.47 25.12
N ILE A 15 -14.25 -6.96 24.54
CA ILE A 15 -15.37 -7.56 25.25
C ILE A 15 -15.06 -9.06 25.47
N SER A 16 -15.13 -9.49 26.73
CA SER A 16 -15.01 -10.88 27.14
C SER A 16 -16.23 -11.70 26.70
N LEU A 17 -16.01 -12.80 25.99
CA LEU A 17 -17.06 -13.73 25.56
C LEU A 17 -17.43 -14.70 26.68
N THR A 18 -18.65 -14.59 27.22
CA THR A 18 -19.30 -15.69 27.95
C THR A 18 -20.27 -16.43 27.03
N HIS A 19 -20.15 -17.75 27.02
CA HIS A 19 -20.96 -18.70 26.24
C HIS A 19 -22.46 -18.59 26.49
N SER A 20 -23.25 -18.65 25.41
CA SER A 20 -24.59 -19.24 25.43
C SER A 20 -24.98 -19.77 24.06
N HIS A 21 -25.48 -21.01 24.07
CA HIS A 21 -25.93 -21.83 22.95
C HIS A 21 -26.97 -21.15 22.05
N ILE A 22 -26.80 -21.25 20.71
CA ILE A 22 -27.91 -21.10 19.76
C ILE A 22 -27.85 -22.20 18.69
N SER A 23 -29.04 -22.73 18.44
CA SER A 23 -29.42 -23.89 17.63
C SER A 23 -29.18 -23.70 16.12
N LEU A 24 -28.84 -24.82 15.48
CA LEU A 24 -28.73 -25.00 14.03
C LEU A 24 -30.04 -24.66 13.30
N PHE A 25 -29.96 -23.75 12.32
CA PHE A 25 -30.89 -23.71 11.19
C PHE A 25 -30.11 -23.69 9.88
N HIS A 26 -30.25 -24.77 9.12
CA HIS A 26 -29.82 -24.87 7.73
C HIS A 26 -30.73 -24.00 6.86
N PHE A 27 -30.16 -23.07 6.10
CA PHE A 27 -30.82 -22.48 4.94
C PHE A 27 -29.94 -22.63 3.70
N ASN A 28 -30.37 -23.53 2.81
CA ASN A 28 -29.91 -23.65 1.43
C ASN A 28 -30.41 -22.43 0.63
N PHE A 29 -29.50 -21.69 0.00
CA PHE A 29 -29.85 -20.73 -1.04
C PHE A 29 -29.26 -21.16 -2.38
N LYS A 30 -30.16 -21.56 -3.30
CA LYS A 30 -29.91 -21.65 -4.75
C LYS A 30 -30.19 -20.27 -5.38
N PRO A 31 -29.49 -19.90 -6.47
CA PRO A 31 -29.65 -18.60 -7.11
C PRO A 31 -30.88 -18.60 -8.04
N ASN A 32 -31.77 -17.61 -7.90
CA ASN A 32 -32.82 -17.35 -8.88
C ASN A 32 -32.45 -16.13 -9.74
N SER A 33 -32.40 -16.38 -11.04
CA SER A 33 -32.37 -15.41 -12.11
C SER A 33 -33.68 -14.62 -12.19
N PHE A 34 -33.61 -13.30 -12.23
CA PHE A 34 -34.71 -12.46 -12.70
C PHE A 34 -34.20 -11.44 -13.73
N SER A 35 -34.78 -11.52 -14.92
CA SER A 35 -34.70 -10.51 -15.97
C SER A 35 -35.87 -9.54 -15.81
N SER A 36 -35.60 -8.23 -15.82
CA SER A 36 -36.64 -7.23 -16.10
C SER A 36 -36.07 -6.07 -16.89
N SER A 37 -36.63 -5.89 -18.08
CA SER A 37 -36.45 -4.78 -19.01
C SER A 37 -37.17 -3.52 -18.51
N ALA A 38 -36.46 -2.40 -18.44
CA ALA A 38 -37.07 -1.05 -18.43
C ALA A 38 -36.15 -0.06 -19.14
N SER A 39 -36.69 0.67 -20.11
CA SER A 39 -36.01 1.69 -20.94
C SER A 39 -35.81 3.01 -20.17
N PRO A 40 -34.84 3.86 -20.57
CA PRO A 40 -34.30 4.90 -19.71
C PRO A 40 -35.04 6.24 -19.83
N SER A 41 -35.35 6.85 -18.69
CA SER A 41 -35.69 8.28 -18.58
C SER A 41 -34.41 9.10 -18.37
N SER A 42 -34.14 9.98 -19.33
CA SER A 42 -32.99 10.90 -19.35
C SER A 42 -33.02 11.90 -18.20
N THR A 43 -32.08 11.76 -17.28
CA THR A 43 -31.66 12.82 -16.35
C THR A 43 -30.16 13.01 -16.49
N SER A 44 -29.76 14.26 -16.62
CA SER A 44 -28.41 14.71 -16.96
C SER A 44 -27.39 14.30 -15.89
N SER A 45 -26.58 13.28 -16.19
CA SER A 45 -25.43 12.91 -15.38
C SER A 45 -24.33 13.94 -15.57
N SER A 46 -23.95 14.61 -14.47
CA SER A 46 -22.66 15.27 -14.33
C SER A 46 -21.56 14.29 -14.77
N SER A 47 -20.72 14.69 -15.72
CA SER A 47 -19.61 13.89 -16.21
C SER A 47 -18.55 13.71 -15.11
N SER A 48 -18.76 12.74 -14.22
CA SER A 48 -17.65 12.14 -13.49
C SER A 48 -16.85 11.36 -14.51
N SER A 49 -15.65 11.82 -14.85
CA SER A 49 -14.71 11.06 -15.67
C SER A 49 -14.60 9.65 -15.09
N GLU A 50 -15.11 8.64 -15.80
CA GLU A 50 -15.02 7.26 -15.33
C GLU A 50 -13.55 6.88 -15.19
N ILE A 51 -13.12 6.57 -13.97
CA ILE A 51 -11.76 6.13 -13.69
C ILE A 51 -11.62 4.72 -14.26
N SER A 52 -10.80 4.58 -15.30
CA SER A 52 -10.51 3.27 -15.90
C SER A 52 -9.51 2.53 -15.02
N LEU A 53 -9.98 1.49 -14.35
CA LEU A 53 -9.15 0.60 -13.53
C LEU A 53 -8.26 -0.27 -14.43
N TRP A 54 -7.07 -0.63 -13.94
CA TRP A 54 -6.14 -1.50 -14.65
C TRP A 54 -6.76 -2.87 -14.92
N SER A 55 -6.79 -3.29 -16.19
CA SER A 55 -7.41 -4.55 -16.62
C SER A 55 -6.71 -5.79 -16.07
N GLY A 56 -5.44 -5.68 -15.69
CA GLY A 56 -4.66 -6.78 -15.10
C GLY A 56 -4.96 -7.08 -13.64
N LEU A 57 -5.76 -6.24 -12.95
CA LEU A 57 -5.92 -6.33 -11.49
C LEU A 57 -6.43 -7.69 -11.03
N GLN A 58 -7.44 -8.26 -11.71
CA GLN A 58 -7.98 -9.56 -11.33
C GLN A 58 -6.99 -10.69 -11.60
N SER A 59 -6.28 -10.65 -12.74
CA SER A 59 -5.24 -11.63 -13.08
C SER A 59 -4.10 -11.60 -12.06
N TRP A 60 -3.68 -10.41 -11.61
CA TRP A 60 -2.68 -10.26 -10.56
C TRP A 60 -3.18 -10.86 -9.23
N ARG A 61 -4.42 -10.57 -8.80
CA ARG A 61 -5.01 -11.16 -7.58
C ARG A 61 -5.07 -12.69 -7.61
N GLU A 62 -5.41 -13.25 -8.77
CA GLU A 62 -5.56 -14.70 -8.96
C GLU A 62 -4.22 -15.40 -9.23
N SER A 63 -3.14 -14.66 -9.48
CA SER A 63 -1.84 -15.23 -9.81
C SER A 63 -1.37 -16.21 -8.72
N PRO A 64 -0.72 -17.33 -9.09
CA PRO A 64 -0.24 -18.30 -8.12
C PRO A 64 0.84 -17.70 -7.22
N LEU A 65 1.12 -18.34 -6.09
CA LEU A 65 2.25 -17.94 -5.25
C LEU A 65 3.52 -17.94 -6.10
N ASN A 66 4.12 -16.76 -6.24
CA ASN A 66 5.36 -16.62 -6.98
C ASN A 66 6.50 -17.04 -6.05
N HIS A 67 7.28 -18.05 -6.43
CA HIS A 67 8.39 -18.55 -5.63
C HIS A 67 9.76 -18.04 -6.06
N ASP A 68 9.84 -17.14 -7.05
CA ASP A 68 11.07 -16.71 -7.73
C ASP A 68 11.96 -15.79 -6.88
N ARG A 69 12.43 -16.29 -5.73
CA ARG A 69 13.20 -15.53 -4.73
C ARG A 69 14.69 -15.40 -5.07
N LYS A 70 15.13 -15.81 -6.26
CA LYS A 70 16.50 -15.66 -6.75
C LYS A 70 16.48 -15.21 -8.21
N TRP A 71 17.50 -14.46 -8.63
CA TRP A 71 17.81 -14.21 -10.02
C TRP A 71 18.92 -15.14 -10.52
N GLY A 72 18.56 -16.10 -11.38
CA GLY A 72 19.47 -17.04 -12.02
C GLY A 72 20.11 -16.50 -13.31
N PRO A 73 20.83 -17.36 -14.07
CA PRO A 73 21.50 -16.96 -15.31
C PRO A 73 20.54 -16.39 -16.38
N ASN A 74 19.31 -16.90 -16.43
CA ASN A 74 18.33 -16.59 -17.47
C ASN A 74 17.14 -15.74 -16.99
N GLY A 75 17.11 -15.36 -15.71
CA GLY A 75 15.98 -14.62 -15.14
C GLY A 75 15.61 -15.08 -13.72
N PRO A 76 14.44 -14.66 -13.23
CA PRO A 76 13.89 -15.11 -11.95
C PRO A 76 13.80 -16.65 -11.86
N GLN A 77 14.10 -17.19 -10.69
CA GLN A 77 14.08 -18.62 -10.38
C GLN A 77 13.64 -18.87 -8.95
N PRO A 78 12.98 -20.01 -8.68
CA PRO A 78 12.59 -20.37 -7.33
C PRO A 78 13.81 -20.62 -6.46
N LYS A 79 13.71 -20.22 -5.19
CA LYS A 79 14.68 -20.61 -4.16
C LYS A 79 14.19 -21.91 -3.50
N PRO A 80 15.04 -22.93 -3.29
CA PRO A 80 14.64 -24.14 -2.58
C PRO A 80 14.02 -23.79 -1.22
N THR A 81 12.82 -24.31 -0.97
CA THR A 81 12.13 -24.12 0.31
C THR A 81 12.89 -24.89 1.37
N ILE A 82 13.48 -24.19 2.34
CA ILE A 82 14.00 -24.83 3.54
C ILE A 82 12.81 -24.94 4.51
N HIS A 83 12.44 -26.17 4.85
CA HIS A 83 11.44 -26.44 5.89
C HIS A 83 12.02 -26.02 7.23
N TYR A 84 11.67 -24.81 7.67
CA TYR A 84 11.87 -24.39 9.06
C TYR A 84 10.55 -24.58 9.82
N ASP A 85 10.64 -24.91 11.11
CA ASP A 85 9.54 -24.66 12.04
C ASP A 85 9.04 -23.23 11.83
N THR A 86 7.73 -23.04 11.77
CA THR A 86 7.17 -21.75 11.39
C THR A 86 7.61 -20.68 12.40
N PRO A 87 8.38 -19.65 12.01
CA PRO A 87 8.89 -18.61 12.90
C PRO A 87 7.78 -17.72 13.48
N PHE A 88 6.53 -17.97 13.08
CA PHE A 88 5.34 -17.27 13.50
C PHE A 88 4.71 -17.81 14.79
N GLY A 89 5.24 -18.88 15.37
CA GLY A 89 4.77 -19.42 16.65
C GLY A 89 3.27 -19.75 16.62
N LYS A 90 2.49 -19.05 17.46
CA LYS A 90 1.03 -19.23 17.58
C LYS A 90 0.19 -18.26 16.73
N ALA A 91 0.81 -17.42 15.89
CA ALA A 91 0.07 -16.47 15.06
C ALA A 91 -0.92 -17.21 14.15
N SER A 92 -2.15 -16.72 14.10
CA SER A 92 -3.28 -17.37 13.45
C SER A 92 -4.06 -16.45 12.51
N THR A 93 -3.60 -15.20 12.35
CA THR A 93 -4.24 -14.17 11.55
C THR A 93 -3.25 -13.41 10.67
N LEU A 94 -3.70 -12.81 9.57
CA LEU A 94 -2.84 -12.02 8.68
C LEU A 94 -2.16 -10.85 9.41
N ALA A 95 -2.90 -10.17 10.28
CA ALA A 95 -2.38 -9.03 11.04
C ALA A 95 -1.28 -9.45 12.03
N GLU A 96 -1.41 -10.60 12.70
CA GLU A 96 -0.35 -11.12 13.59
C GLU A 96 0.90 -11.50 12.80
N LEU A 97 0.73 -12.16 11.64
CA LEU A 97 1.84 -12.50 10.75
C LEU A 97 2.58 -11.23 10.29
N GLY A 98 1.83 -10.22 9.82
CA GLY A 98 2.40 -8.93 9.42
C GLY A 98 3.11 -8.21 10.56
N SER A 99 2.58 -8.27 11.78
CA SER A 99 3.23 -7.67 12.96
C SER A 99 4.58 -8.31 13.27
N ILE A 100 4.72 -9.62 13.05
CA ILE A 100 5.99 -10.35 13.20
C ILE A 100 6.98 -9.94 12.11
N VAL A 101 6.53 -9.80 10.86
CA VAL A 101 7.37 -9.29 9.76
C VAL A 101 7.91 -7.89 10.07
N LEU A 102 7.03 -6.97 10.49
CA LEU A 102 7.41 -5.61 10.85
C LEU A 102 8.38 -5.56 12.05
N SER A 103 8.33 -6.55 12.93
CA SER A 103 9.22 -6.66 14.10
C SER A 103 10.57 -7.32 13.79
N THR A 104 10.79 -7.75 12.55
CA THR A 104 12.04 -8.40 12.12
C THR A 104 13.05 -7.37 11.63
N SER A 105 14.21 -7.25 12.27
CA SER A 105 15.22 -6.24 11.93
C SER A 105 16.06 -6.62 10.71
N ASP A 106 16.52 -7.86 10.60
CA ASP A 106 17.37 -8.29 9.49
C ASP A 106 16.61 -8.22 8.14
N PRO A 107 17.11 -7.47 7.13
CA PRO A 107 16.39 -7.25 5.88
C PRO A 107 16.06 -8.52 5.09
N LEU A 108 17.00 -9.47 5.01
CA LEU A 108 16.79 -10.73 4.29
C LEU A 108 15.80 -11.62 5.04
N SER A 109 15.89 -11.69 6.36
CA SER A 109 14.94 -12.40 7.20
C SER A 109 13.54 -11.78 7.07
N LYS A 110 13.42 -10.45 7.08
CA LYS A 110 12.16 -9.74 6.84
C LYS A 110 11.55 -10.12 5.50
N ALA A 111 12.32 -10.09 4.41
CA ALA A 111 11.83 -10.48 3.09
C ALA A 111 11.40 -11.96 3.04
N ASN A 112 12.17 -12.87 3.63
CA ASN A 112 11.78 -14.28 3.69
C ASN A 112 10.49 -14.48 4.51
N LEU A 113 10.34 -13.77 5.63
CA LEU A 113 9.15 -13.82 6.47
C LEU A 113 7.94 -13.22 5.77
N SER A 114 8.08 -12.13 5.02
CA SER A 114 6.98 -11.58 4.20
C SER A 114 6.38 -12.64 3.28
N HIS A 115 7.25 -13.35 2.54
CA HIS A 115 6.79 -14.41 1.65
C HIS A 115 6.14 -15.57 2.41
N LEU A 116 6.73 -15.98 3.53
CA LEU A 116 6.18 -17.07 4.32
C LEU A 116 4.83 -16.69 4.95
N ALA A 117 4.69 -15.45 5.45
CA ALA A 117 3.45 -14.91 6.02
C ALA A 117 2.33 -14.92 4.97
N TYR A 118 2.57 -14.34 3.80
CA TYR A 118 1.59 -14.33 2.71
C TYR A 118 1.25 -15.76 2.25
N SER A 119 2.26 -16.63 2.12
CA SER A 119 2.06 -18.02 1.73
C SER A 119 1.25 -18.84 2.74
N ILE A 120 1.47 -18.64 4.04
CA ILE A 120 0.73 -19.31 5.12
C ILE A 120 -0.72 -18.81 5.12
N TRP A 121 -0.91 -17.49 5.14
CA TRP A 121 -2.22 -16.87 5.11
C TRP A 121 -3.07 -17.40 3.94
N ARG A 122 -2.51 -17.39 2.72
CA ARG A 122 -3.19 -17.85 1.51
C ARG A 122 -3.49 -19.35 1.51
N ARG A 123 -2.54 -20.19 1.94
CA ARG A 123 -2.71 -21.66 1.94
C ARG A 123 -3.67 -22.15 3.02
N HIS A 124 -3.67 -21.50 4.18
CA HIS A 124 -4.51 -21.90 5.31
C HIS A 124 -5.81 -21.10 5.40
N ASN A 125 -6.03 -20.16 4.47
CA ASN A 125 -7.20 -19.29 4.44
C ASN A 125 -7.45 -18.62 5.80
N LEU A 126 -6.39 -18.06 6.39
CA LEU A 126 -6.45 -17.44 7.71
C LEU A 126 -7.27 -16.13 7.65
N PRO A 127 -8.01 -15.77 8.71
CA PRO A 127 -8.72 -14.49 8.75
C PRO A 127 -7.74 -13.31 8.82
N VAL A 128 -8.21 -12.11 8.49
CA VAL A 128 -7.42 -10.87 8.63
C VAL A 128 -6.97 -10.68 10.08
N GLY A 129 -7.89 -10.84 11.04
CA GLY A 129 -7.66 -10.64 12.46
C GLY A 129 -7.29 -9.20 12.81
N GLN A 130 -6.71 -9.01 13.99
CA GLN A 130 -6.24 -7.71 14.46
C GLN A 130 -4.92 -7.85 15.19
N ALA A 131 -4.01 -6.89 14.97
CA ALA A 131 -2.77 -6.76 15.71
C ALA A 131 -2.34 -5.30 15.76
N LYS A 132 -1.28 -4.99 16.50
CA LYS A 132 -0.69 -3.64 16.54
C LYS A 132 0.67 -3.67 15.85
N PRO A 133 0.94 -2.79 14.87
CA PRO A 133 2.26 -2.73 14.27
C PRO A 133 3.28 -2.17 15.28
N PRO A 134 4.57 -2.55 15.20
CA PRO A 134 5.61 -1.87 15.96
C PRO A 134 5.73 -0.39 15.53
N PRO A 135 6.18 0.52 16.42
CA PRO A 135 6.06 1.96 16.19
C PRO A 135 6.89 2.48 14.99
N PRO A 136 8.20 2.23 14.88
CA PRO A 136 8.79 1.99 13.58
C PRO A 136 8.97 0.48 13.36
N PRO A 137 8.88 0.00 12.11
CA PRO A 137 9.34 -1.32 11.74
C PRO A 137 10.77 -1.49 12.23
N ALA A 138 11.07 -2.68 12.72
CA ALA A 138 12.42 -3.02 13.13
C ALA A 138 13.38 -2.85 11.95
N ARG A 139 14.52 -2.22 12.23
CA ARG A 139 15.62 -1.98 11.28
C ARG A 139 16.92 -2.51 11.88
N PRO A 140 17.87 -2.94 11.05
CA PRO A 140 19.22 -3.24 11.50
C PRO A 140 20.01 -1.93 11.75
N ASP A 141 21.20 -2.02 12.33
CA ASP A 141 22.08 -0.85 12.57
C ASP A 141 22.54 -0.16 11.27
N LYS A 142 22.56 -0.89 10.14
CA LYS A 142 22.97 -0.38 8.82
C LYS A 142 21.90 -0.65 7.75
N PRO A 143 21.59 0.30 6.86
CA PRO A 143 22.27 1.59 6.67
C PRO A 143 21.96 2.59 7.78
N ARG A 144 22.92 3.48 8.07
CA ARG A 144 22.64 4.66 8.89
C ARG A 144 21.60 5.52 8.18
N LEU A 145 20.49 5.81 8.87
CA LEU A 145 19.45 6.67 8.34
C LEU A 145 19.81 8.15 8.55
N VAL A 146 19.84 8.92 7.46
CA VAL A 146 20.20 10.35 7.45
C VAL A 146 19.14 11.17 6.70
N SER A 147 19.23 12.51 6.72
CA SER A 147 18.35 13.32 5.89
C SER A 147 18.70 13.18 4.40
N PRO A 148 17.76 13.43 3.46
CA PRO A 148 18.05 13.34 2.03
C PRO A 148 19.24 14.19 1.55
N LYS A 149 19.55 15.29 2.26
CA LYS A 149 20.68 16.18 1.95
C LYS A 149 22.04 15.60 2.35
N GLU A 150 22.05 14.64 3.27
CA GLU A 150 23.25 13.99 3.81
C GLU A 150 23.59 12.69 3.07
N ILE A 151 22.74 12.26 2.13
CA ILE A 151 23.05 11.11 1.27
C ILE A 151 24.24 11.47 0.38
N PRO A 152 25.33 10.69 0.41
CA PRO A 152 26.51 11.00 -0.38
C PRO A 152 26.18 10.92 -1.87
N ALA A 153 26.66 11.89 -2.65
CA ALA A 153 26.62 11.79 -4.11
C ALA A 153 27.37 10.53 -4.58
N PRO A 154 27.02 9.92 -5.74
CA PRO A 154 27.63 8.67 -6.20
C PRO A 154 29.16 8.65 -6.14
N LYS A 155 29.81 9.73 -6.58
CA LYS A 155 31.27 9.90 -6.57
C LYS A 155 31.93 9.85 -5.18
N ASN A 156 31.18 10.13 -4.12
CA ASN A 156 31.65 10.19 -2.73
C ASN A 156 31.08 9.04 -1.88
N SER A 157 30.30 8.14 -2.47
CA SER A 157 29.60 7.07 -1.74
C SER A 157 30.49 5.88 -1.37
N GLY A 158 31.66 5.75 -2.02
CA GLY A 158 32.50 4.55 -1.94
C GLY A 158 32.00 3.37 -2.78
N LEU A 159 30.87 3.52 -3.47
CA LEU A 159 30.30 2.51 -4.36
C LEU A 159 30.48 2.89 -5.84
N PRO A 160 30.69 1.91 -6.75
CA PRO A 160 30.55 2.14 -8.18
C PRO A 160 29.09 2.50 -8.50
N LEU A 161 28.89 3.21 -9.61
CA LEU A 161 27.59 3.82 -9.92
C LEU A 161 26.43 2.81 -9.97
N ASN A 162 26.64 1.62 -10.53
CA ASN A 162 25.63 0.55 -10.58
C ASN A 162 25.26 0.04 -9.17
N ALA A 163 26.24 -0.20 -8.30
CA ALA A 163 25.99 -0.60 -6.92
C ALA A 163 25.31 0.52 -6.10
N TYR A 164 25.71 1.78 -6.31
CA TYR A 164 25.06 2.94 -5.70
C TYR A 164 23.56 3.02 -6.06
N MET A 165 23.24 2.84 -7.34
CA MET A 165 21.85 2.88 -7.79
C MET A 165 21.04 1.69 -7.27
N LEU A 166 21.64 0.50 -7.27
CA LEU A 166 20.98 -0.72 -6.81
C LEU A 166 20.79 -0.74 -5.28
N HIS A 167 21.71 -0.16 -4.50
CA HIS A 167 21.53 -0.02 -3.05
C HIS A 167 20.37 0.92 -2.71
N ASN A 168 20.26 2.05 -3.42
CA ASN A 168 19.10 2.92 -3.27
C ASN A 168 17.80 2.20 -3.62
N LEU A 169 17.76 1.43 -4.71
CA LEU A 169 16.59 0.63 -5.08
C LEU A 169 16.27 -0.39 -3.99
N ALA A 170 17.25 -1.17 -3.53
CA ALA A 170 17.06 -2.11 -2.41
C ALA A 170 16.52 -1.43 -1.14
N HIS A 171 16.91 -0.17 -0.89
CA HIS A 171 16.33 0.61 0.22
C HIS A 171 14.86 0.95 0.00
N VAL A 172 14.47 1.28 -1.24
CA VAL A 172 13.05 1.49 -1.60
C VAL A 172 12.27 0.19 -1.41
N GLU A 173 12.72 -0.93 -2.00
CA GLU A 173 12.02 -2.23 -1.89
C GLU A 173 11.84 -2.69 -0.45
N LEU A 174 12.88 -2.55 0.40
CA LEU A 174 12.76 -2.90 1.82
C LEU A 174 11.76 -2.00 2.56
N ASN A 175 11.67 -0.72 2.19
CA ASN A 175 10.63 0.14 2.73
C ASN A 175 9.26 -0.29 2.21
N ALA A 176 9.09 -0.61 0.93
CA ALA A 176 7.82 -1.01 0.35
C ALA A 176 7.23 -2.25 1.05
N ILE A 177 8.06 -3.23 1.43
CA ILE A 177 7.67 -4.35 2.32
C ILE A 177 7.04 -3.82 3.63
N ASP A 178 7.73 -2.90 4.30
CA ASP A 178 7.28 -2.33 5.57
C ASP A 178 6.01 -1.47 5.41
N LEU A 179 5.90 -0.72 4.31
CA LEU A 179 4.75 0.14 4.01
C LEU A 179 3.49 -0.70 3.75
N ALA A 180 3.63 -1.78 3.00
CA ALA A 180 2.55 -2.69 2.68
C ALA A 180 2.08 -3.46 3.94
N TRP A 181 3.00 -4.04 4.71
CA TRP A 181 2.65 -4.71 5.97
C TRP A 181 2.10 -3.75 7.02
N ASP A 182 2.64 -2.53 7.14
CA ASP A 182 2.08 -1.53 8.05
C ASP A 182 0.63 -1.21 7.66
N THR A 183 0.34 -1.07 6.37
CA THR A 183 -1.03 -0.85 5.88
C THR A 183 -1.97 -2.00 6.27
N VAL A 184 -1.51 -3.26 6.11
CA VAL A 184 -2.28 -4.45 6.52
C VAL A 184 -2.56 -4.44 8.03
N VAL A 185 -1.52 -4.32 8.85
CA VAL A 185 -1.63 -4.48 10.31
C VAL A 185 -2.35 -3.30 10.93
N ARG A 186 -1.97 -2.07 10.55
CA ARG A 186 -2.47 -0.83 11.17
C ARG A 186 -3.96 -0.62 10.92
N PHE A 187 -4.44 -0.97 9.73
CA PHE A 187 -5.85 -0.79 9.37
C PHE A 187 -6.69 -2.06 9.58
N SER A 188 -6.12 -3.13 10.13
CA SER A 188 -6.84 -4.37 10.45
C SER A 188 -8.09 -4.20 11.34
N PRO A 189 -8.17 -3.21 12.26
CA PRO A 189 -9.42 -2.92 12.98
C PRO A 189 -10.58 -2.45 12.10
N TYR A 190 -10.31 -2.01 10.86
CA TYR A 190 -11.32 -1.56 9.89
C TYR A 190 -11.70 -2.63 8.86
N SER A 191 -11.40 -3.90 9.14
CA SER A 191 -11.63 -5.01 8.21
C SER A 191 -13.08 -5.16 7.76
N GLU A 192 -14.05 -4.88 8.63
CA GLU A 192 -15.48 -4.89 8.28
C GLU A 192 -15.86 -3.81 7.25
N ILE A 193 -15.16 -2.66 7.25
CA ILE A 193 -15.46 -1.51 6.37
C ILE A 193 -14.68 -1.63 5.05
N LEU A 194 -13.41 -2.02 5.14
CA LEU A 194 -12.51 -2.11 3.99
C LEU A 194 -12.69 -3.43 3.22
N GLY A 195 -13.16 -4.49 3.90
CA GLY A 195 -13.28 -5.84 3.36
C GLY A 195 -11.94 -6.57 3.30
N GLU A 196 -11.99 -7.91 3.27
CA GLU A 196 -10.80 -8.76 3.25
C GLU A 196 -9.89 -8.50 2.04
N GLY A 197 -10.47 -8.13 0.89
CA GLY A 197 -9.74 -7.84 -0.33
C GLY A 197 -8.69 -6.73 -0.17
N PHE A 198 -8.93 -5.75 0.71
CA PHE A 198 -7.96 -4.67 0.98
C PHE A 198 -6.68 -5.24 1.56
N PHE A 199 -6.83 -6.10 2.57
CA PHE A 199 -5.70 -6.71 3.27
C PHE A 199 -5.01 -7.77 2.41
N ALA A 200 -5.79 -8.52 1.62
CA ALA A 200 -5.27 -9.48 0.65
C ALA A 200 -4.36 -8.80 -0.38
N ASP A 201 -4.81 -7.69 -0.97
CA ASP A 201 -4.05 -6.96 -1.98
C ASP A 201 -2.75 -6.39 -1.38
N PHE A 202 -2.80 -5.71 -0.22
CA PHE A 202 -1.58 -5.16 0.38
C PHE A 202 -0.63 -6.24 0.92
N ALA A 203 -1.13 -7.40 1.36
CA ALA A 203 -0.27 -8.53 1.69
C ALA A 203 0.40 -9.14 0.45
N HIS A 204 -0.29 -9.12 -0.70
CA HIS A 204 0.30 -9.56 -1.97
C HIS A 204 1.34 -8.56 -2.49
N VAL A 205 1.09 -7.25 -2.39
CA VAL A 205 2.12 -6.22 -2.64
C VAL A 205 3.35 -6.51 -1.77
N ALA A 206 3.18 -6.72 -0.46
CA ALA A 206 4.31 -7.01 0.43
C ALA A 206 5.10 -8.28 0.04
N ASP A 207 4.46 -9.29 -0.56
CA ASP A 207 5.14 -10.48 -1.09
C ASP A 207 5.95 -10.16 -2.36
N ASP A 208 5.41 -9.35 -3.27
CA ASP A 208 6.12 -8.84 -4.44
C ASP A 208 7.37 -8.04 -4.05
N GLU A 209 7.23 -7.08 -3.13
CA GLU A 209 8.37 -6.27 -2.67
C GLU A 209 9.45 -7.10 -1.95
N SER A 210 9.03 -8.17 -1.26
CA SER A 210 9.97 -9.11 -0.65
C SER A 210 10.86 -9.80 -1.69
N ARG A 211 10.29 -10.09 -2.86
CA ARG A 211 10.99 -10.69 -4.00
C ARG A 211 11.88 -9.65 -4.68
N HIS A 212 11.40 -8.43 -4.90
CA HIS A 212 12.18 -7.32 -5.45
C HIS A 212 13.43 -7.05 -4.61
N PHE A 213 13.25 -6.87 -3.30
CA PHE A 213 14.36 -6.69 -2.35
C PHE A 213 15.37 -7.85 -2.42
N SER A 214 14.88 -9.08 -2.46
CA SER A 214 15.74 -10.28 -2.54
C SER A 214 16.61 -10.29 -3.80
N TRP A 215 16.06 -9.90 -4.96
CA TRP A 215 16.83 -9.77 -6.20
C TRP A 215 17.86 -8.65 -6.12
N CYS A 216 17.50 -7.48 -5.57
CA CYS A 216 18.43 -6.37 -5.40
C CYS A 216 19.57 -6.74 -4.44
N SER A 217 19.24 -7.33 -3.29
CA SER A 217 20.23 -7.74 -2.29
C SER A 217 21.17 -8.82 -2.82
N GLN A 218 20.65 -9.82 -3.55
CA GLN A 218 21.48 -10.82 -4.21
C GLN A 218 22.44 -10.15 -5.20
N ARG A 219 21.93 -9.24 -6.05
CA ARG A 219 22.73 -8.61 -7.08
C ARG A 219 23.78 -7.66 -6.51
N LEU A 220 23.51 -6.97 -5.40
CA LEU A 220 24.52 -6.20 -4.67
C LEU A 220 25.67 -7.10 -4.21
N ALA A 221 25.35 -8.25 -3.61
CA ALA A 221 26.36 -9.20 -3.13
C ALA A 221 27.24 -9.71 -4.29
N GLU A 222 26.64 -9.99 -5.46
CA GLU A 222 27.38 -10.37 -6.68
C GLU A 222 28.28 -9.25 -7.23
N LEU A 223 27.97 -7.99 -6.93
CA LEU A 223 28.82 -6.84 -7.26
C LEU A 223 29.91 -6.58 -6.21
N GLY A 224 29.93 -7.35 -5.11
CA GLY A 224 30.88 -7.20 -4.01
C GLY A 224 30.44 -6.20 -2.91
N PHE A 225 29.15 -5.87 -2.85
CA PHE A 225 28.60 -4.89 -1.89
C PHE A 225 27.40 -5.45 -1.15
N ASN A 226 27.01 -4.80 -0.06
CA ASN A 226 25.87 -5.18 0.76
C ASN A 226 24.88 -4.02 0.89
N TYR A 227 23.61 -4.38 1.09
CA TYR A 227 22.66 -3.43 1.65
C TYR A 227 23.17 -2.94 3.01
N GLY A 228 23.28 -1.63 3.17
CA GLY A 228 23.87 -1.01 4.35
C GLY A 228 25.29 -0.42 4.18
N ASP A 229 25.96 -0.66 3.05
CA ASP A 229 27.32 -0.14 2.80
C ASP A 229 27.39 1.39 2.62
N MET A 230 26.26 2.04 2.31
CA MET A 230 26.13 3.50 2.33
C MET A 230 24.92 3.96 3.16
N PRO A 231 24.92 5.19 3.69
CA PRO A 231 23.75 5.78 4.34
C PRO A 231 22.52 5.81 3.44
N ALA A 232 21.34 5.73 4.05
CA ALA A 232 20.05 5.82 3.35
C ALA A 232 19.15 6.86 4.03
N HIS A 233 18.07 7.29 3.38
CA HIS A 233 17.16 8.28 3.95
C HIS A 233 15.87 7.65 4.48
N ASN A 234 15.31 8.17 5.56
CA ASN A 234 14.05 7.65 6.12
C ASN A 234 12.78 8.32 5.53
N LEU A 235 12.84 8.90 4.33
CA LEU A 235 11.76 9.72 3.78
C LEU A 235 10.45 8.93 3.61
N LEU A 236 10.52 7.73 3.02
CA LEU A 236 9.35 6.89 2.76
C LEU A 236 8.58 6.57 4.04
N TRP A 237 9.29 6.09 5.07
CA TRP A 237 8.66 5.79 6.36
C TRP A 237 8.09 7.04 7.03
N ARG A 238 8.77 8.20 6.96
CA ARG A 238 8.25 9.44 7.53
C ARG A 238 6.92 9.87 6.89
N GLU A 239 6.77 9.70 5.58
CA GLU A 239 5.49 9.99 4.90
C GLU A 239 4.40 8.96 5.27
N CYS A 240 4.78 7.70 5.47
CA CYS A 240 3.88 6.65 5.95
C CYS A 240 3.36 6.90 7.37
N GLU A 241 4.25 7.33 8.26
CA GLU A 241 3.94 7.63 9.66
C GLU A 241 2.97 8.81 9.77
N LYS A 242 3.13 9.85 8.94
CA LYS A 242 2.20 10.98 8.89
C LYS A 242 0.77 10.56 8.58
N SER A 243 0.58 9.53 7.75
CA SER A 243 -0.74 9.02 7.33
C SER A 243 -1.26 7.84 8.17
N SER A 244 -0.63 7.58 9.32
CA SER A 244 -0.92 6.38 10.14
C SER A 244 -2.34 6.32 10.72
N ASP A 245 -3.04 7.45 10.82
CA ASP A 245 -4.39 7.53 11.36
C ASP A 245 -5.48 7.70 10.28
N ASN A 246 -5.12 7.70 8.98
CA ASN A 246 -6.07 7.96 7.91
C ASN A 246 -5.82 7.07 6.68
N VAL A 247 -6.78 6.18 6.38
CA VAL A 247 -6.70 5.22 5.26
C VAL A 247 -6.64 5.94 3.90
N ALA A 248 -7.46 6.97 3.70
CA ALA A 248 -7.47 7.72 2.43
C ALA A 248 -6.14 8.46 2.22
N ALA A 249 -5.60 9.06 3.29
CA ALA A 249 -4.27 9.66 3.28
C ALA A 249 -3.17 8.63 3.00
N ARG A 250 -3.24 7.43 3.62
CA ARG A 250 -2.28 6.35 3.34
C ARG A 250 -2.25 6.01 1.86
N LEU A 251 -3.42 5.79 1.27
CA LEU A 251 -3.58 5.42 -0.13
C LEU A 251 -3.08 6.53 -1.07
N ALA A 252 -3.39 7.79 -0.77
CA ALA A 252 -2.91 8.93 -1.55
C ALA A 252 -1.38 9.07 -1.46
N VAL A 253 -0.81 9.03 -0.26
CA VAL A 253 0.60 9.35 -0.01
C VAL A 253 1.53 8.22 -0.42
N ILE A 254 1.16 6.96 -0.18
CA ILE A 254 2.05 5.82 -0.40
C ILE A 254 1.85 5.22 -1.80
N PRO A 255 0.78 4.45 -2.11
CA PRO A 255 0.59 3.91 -3.46
C PRO A 255 0.54 4.94 -4.60
N LEU A 256 -0.23 6.02 -4.43
CA LEU A 256 -0.48 6.96 -5.54
C LEU A 256 0.64 7.99 -5.73
N VAL A 257 1.52 8.19 -4.74
CA VAL A 257 2.65 9.13 -4.85
C VAL A 257 3.99 8.43 -4.72
N GLN A 258 4.27 7.68 -3.65
CA GLN A 258 5.58 7.04 -3.49
C GLN A 258 5.77 5.89 -4.49
N GLU A 259 4.84 4.94 -4.58
CA GLU A 259 4.99 3.83 -5.53
C GLU A 259 4.87 4.30 -6.99
N ALA A 260 4.03 5.31 -7.25
CA ALA A 260 3.95 5.93 -8.58
C ALA A 260 5.27 6.60 -9.04
N ARG A 261 6.20 6.94 -8.13
CA ARG A 261 7.56 7.38 -8.51
C ARG A 261 8.40 6.23 -9.08
N GLY A 262 8.11 4.98 -8.71
CA GLY A 262 8.67 3.78 -9.32
C GLY A 262 8.39 3.73 -10.82
N LEU A 263 7.14 4.01 -11.23
CA LEU A 263 6.74 4.10 -12.65
C LEU A 263 7.50 5.17 -13.44
N ASP A 264 7.87 6.27 -12.76
CA ASP A 264 8.59 7.40 -13.37
C ASP A 264 10.12 7.17 -13.44
N ALA A 265 10.67 6.46 -12.46
CA ALA A 265 12.12 6.28 -12.30
C ALA A 265 12.64 4.97 -12.88
N GLY A 266 11.86 3.89 -12.84
CA GLY A 266 12.25 2.54 -13.27
C GLY A 266 12.83 2.51 -14.68
N PRO A 267 12.09 2.94 -15.73
CA PRO A 267 12.60 2.91 -17.11
C PRO A 267 13.90 3.71 -17.30
N ARG A 268 14.05 4.85 -16.61
CA ARG A 268 15.28 5.65 -16.67
C ARG A 268 16.45 4.95 -16.00
N LEU A 269 16.20 4.27 -14.88
CA LEU A 269 17.22 3.48 -14.19
C LEU A 269 17.67 2.29 -15.07
N VAL A 270 16.74 1.60 -15.75
CA VAL A 270 17.05 0.55 -16.73
C VAL A 270 17.99 1.08 -17.81
N GLN A 271 17.62 2.19 -18.48
CA GLN A 271 18.44 2.80 -19.53
C GLN A 271 19.83 3.19 -19.03
N LYS A 272 19.92 3.74 -17.82
CA LYS A 272 21.20 4.13 -17.21
C LYS A 272 22.11 2.93 -16.93
N LEU A 273 21.54 1.81 -16.46
CA LEU A 273 22.29 0.57 -16.23
C LEU A 273 22.76 -0.09 -17.53
N VAL A 274 21.93 -0.08 -18.57
CA VAL A 274 22.34 -0.52 -19.92
C VAL A 274 23.49 0.33 -20.44
N GLY A 275 23.39 1.66 -20.34
CA GLY A 275 24.45 2.59 -20.75
C GLY A 275 25.75 2.43 -19.95
N PHE A 276 25.66 1.97 -18.70
CA PHE A 276 26.81 1.61 -17.87
C PHE A 276 27.40 0.22 -18.22
N GLY A 277 26.71 -0.59 -19.03
CA GLY A 277 27.12 -1.95 -19.41
C GLY A 277 26.70 -3.05 -18.43
N ASP A 278 25.93 -2.73 -17.38
CA ASP A 278 25.45 -3.72 -16.40
C ASP A 278 24.09 -4.30 -16.81
N ASN A 279 24.11 -5.12 -17.87
CA ASN A 279 22.93 -5.74 -18.46
C ASN A 279 22.20 -6.71 -17.51
N ARG A 280 22.88 -7.23 -16.48
CA ARG A 280 22.23 -8.10 -15.51
C ARG A 280 21.39 -7.29 -14.54
N THR A 281 21.95 -6.22 -13.97
CA THR A 281 21.19 -5.34 -13.09
C THR A 281 20.06 -4.65 -13.83
N SER A 282 20.25 -4.26 -15.11
CA SER A 282 19.16 -3.65 -15.89
C SER A 282 17.96 -4.58 -16.09
N LYS A 283 18.17 -5.88 -16.29
CA LYS A 283 17.08 -6.87 -16.39
C LYS A 283 16.32 -7.05 -15.07
N ILE A 284 17.02 -7.03 -13.94
CA ILE A 284 16.39 -7.06 -12.61
C ILE A 284 15.49 -5.83 -12.43
N VAL A 285 16.05 -4.65 -12.67
CA VAL A 285 15.29 -3.38 -12.53
C VAL A 285 14.12 -3.32 -13.52
N ALA A 286 14.28 -3.82 -14.74
CA ALA A 286 13.20 -3.86 -15.71
C ALA A 286 12.05 -4.74 -15.21
N ARG A 287 12.36 -5.90 -14.63
CA ARG A 287 11.32 -6.78 -14.08
C ARG A 287 10.58 -6.14 -12.90
N ILE A 288 11.31 -5.48 -12.00
CA ILE A 288 10.69 -4.74 -10.88
C ILE A 288 9.77 -3.66 -11.45
N ALA A 289 10.27 -2.82 -12.36
CA ALA A 289 9.49 -1.74 -12.98
C ALA A 289 8.21 -2.22 -13.71
N ASP A 290 8.24 -3.41 -14.31
CA ASP A 290 7.06 -4.03 -14.92
C ASP A 290 6.02 -4.46 -13.86
N GLU A 291 6.46 -4.95 -12.70
CA GLU A 291 5.60 -5.42 -11.60
C GLU A 291 4.97 -4.24 -10.81
N GLU A 292 5.63 -3.07 -10.76
CA GLU A 292 5.15 -1.84 -10.08
C GLU A 292 3.78 -1.33 -10.57
N VAL A 293 3.40 -1.60 -11.82
CA VAL A 293 2.11 -1.15 -12.37
C VAL A 293 0.95 -1.68 -11.54
N ALA A 294 1.04 -2.94 -11.11
CA ALA A 294 0.00 -3.59 -10.33
C ALA A 294 -0.16 -2.94 -8.94
N HIS A 295 0.94 -2.56 -8.29
CA HIS A 295 0.93 -1.99 -6.94
C HIS A 295 0.28 -0.61 -6.92
N VAL A 296 0.61 0.21 -7.91
CA VAL A 296 -0.06 1.52 -8.10
C VAL A 296 -1.53 1.33 -8.45
N ALA A 297 -1.88 0.36 -9.30
CA ALA A 297 -3.26 0.06 -9.66
C ALA A 297 -4.11 -0.41 -8.47
N VAL A 298 -3.54 -1.24 -7.58
CA VAL A 298 -4.16 -1.62 -6.30
C VAL A 298 -4.44 -0.36 -5.46
N GLY A 299 -3.47 0.55 -5.39
CA GLY A 299 -3.64 1.85 -4.75
C GLY A 299 -4.82 2.63 -5.30
N VAL A 300 -4.91 2.78 -6.63
CA VAL A 300 -6.00 3.50 -7.30
C VAL A 300 -7.34 2.87 -7.00
N TYR A 301 -7.44 1.54 -7.13
CA TYR A 301 -8.66 0.79 -6.84
C TYR A 301 -9.19 1.08 -5.42
N TRP A 302 -8.33 0.93 -4.42
CA TRP A 302 -8.72 1.14 -3.03
C TRP A 302 -8.97 2.61 -2.71
N PHE A 303 -8.22 3.54 -3.29
CA PHE A 303 -8.45 4.97 -3.09
C PHE A 303 -9.84 5.38 -3.61
N VAL A 304 -10.21 4.91 -4.80
CA VAL A 304 -11.54 5.14 -5.37
C VAL A 304 -12.64 4.47 -4.53
N SER A 305 -12.45 3.21 -4.10
CA SER A 305 -13.39 2.49 -3.25
C SER A 305 -13.62 3.18 -1.89
N VAL A 306 -12.56 3.72 -1.28
CA VAL A 306 -12.65 4.49 -0.04
C VAL A 306 -13.36 5.83 -0.27
N CYS A 307 -13.05 6.55 -1.34
CA CYS A 307 -13.75 7.78 -1.68
C CYS A 307 -15.26 7.55 -1.91
N GLN A 308 -15.63 6.45 -2.57
CA GLN A 308 -17.03 6.06 -2.76
C GLN A 308 -17.74 5.78 -1.42
N LYS A 309 -17.07 5.09 -0.48
CA LYS A 309 -17.63 4.83 0.86
C LYS A 309 -17.78 6.11 1.69
N LEU A 310 -16.94 7.11 1.46
CA LEU A 310 -16.97 8.42 2.11
C LEU A 310 -17.87 9.44 1.39
N ASP A 311 -18.50 9.07 0.28
CA ASP A 311 -19.30 9.97 -0.58
C ASP A 311 -18.52 11.22 -1.01
N CYS A 312 -17.26 11.05 -1.42
CA CYS A 312 -16.41 12.14 -1.90
C CYS A 312 -15.81 11.85 -3.28
N ALA A 313 -15.49 12.91 -4.03
CA ALA A 313 -14.88 12.80 -5.34
C ALA A 313 -13.38 12.47 -5.21
N PRO A 314 -12.86 11.41 -5.87
CA PRO A 314 -11.45 11.01 -5.76
C PRO A 314 -10.45 12.11 -6.16
N ASP A 315 -10.68 12.82 -7.26
CA ASP A 315 -9.75 13.86 -7.75
C ASP A 315 -9.50 14.98 -6.72
N SER A 316 -10.57 15.63 -6.23
CA SER A 316 -10.43 16.69 -5.23
C SER A 316 -9.88 16.15 -3.92
N THR A 317 -10.35 14.97 -3.49
CA THR A 317 -9.87 14.33 -2.26
C THR A 317 -8.37 14.05 -2.32
N PHE A 318 -7.86 13.55 -3.45
CA PHE A 318 -6.43 13.31 -3.64
C PHE A 318 -5.63 14.61 -3.49
N LYS A 319 -6.02 15.66 -4.20
CA LYS A 319 -5.36 16.98 -4.15
C LYS A 319 -5.39 17.59 -2.75
N ASP A 320 -6.53 17.52 -2.07
CA ASP A 320 -6.69 18.03 -0.71
C ASP A 320 -5.81 17.27 0.29
N LEU A 321 -5.75 15.94 0.19
CA LEU A 321 -4.86 15.12 1.03
C LEU A 321 -3.38 15.43 0.78
N LEU A 322 -2.95 15.62 -0.47
CA LEU A 322 -1.54 16.00 -0.72
C LEU A 322 -1.19 17.36 -0.09
N LYS A 323 -2.13 18.31 -0.12
CA LYS A 323 -1.96 19.61 0.54
C LYS A 323 -1.95 19.47 2.07
N GLU A 324 -2.88 18.73 2.64
CA GLU A 324 -3.00 18.52 4.09
C GLU A 324 -1.75 17.85 4.68
N TYR A 325 -1.23 16.83 4.00
CA TYR A 325 -0.07 16.05 4.46
C TYR A 325 1.28 16.62 3.97
N ASN A 326 1.26 17.78 3.30
CA ASN A 326 2.43 18.46 2.72
C ASN A 326 3.28 17.54 1.83
N VAL A 327 2.61 16.80 0.94
CA VAL A 327 3.24 15.86 0.02
C VAL A 327 3.42 16.54 -1.34
N GLU A 328 4.67 16.73 -1.73
CA GLU A 328 5.01 17.31 -3.02
C GLU A 328 5.04 16.27 -4.14
N LEU A 329 4.29 16.55 -5.20
CA LEU A 329 4.39 15.87 -6.49
C LEU A 329 5.26 16.69 -7.44
N LYS A 330 6.38 16.11 -7.86
CA LYS A 330 7.30 16.71 -8.83
C LYS A 330 7.66 15.68 -9.88
N GLY A 331 7.55 16.09 -11.14
CA GLY A 331 7.95 15.28 -12.29
C GLY A 331 9.47 15.21 -12.48
N PRO A 332 9.94 14.67 -13.62
CA PRO A 332 9.13 14.28 -14.79
C PRO A 332 8.27 13.05 -14.51
N PHE A 333 7.03 13.05 -15.02
CA PHE A 333 6.08 11.95 -14.88
C PHE A 333 6.09 11.04 -16.11
N ASN A 334 5.97 9.73 -15.89
CA ASN A 334 5.69 8.76 -16.93
C ASN A 334 4.17 8.66 -17.13
N HIS A 335 3.62 9.54 -17.97
CA HIS A 335 2.18 9.62 -18.20
C HIS A 335 1.57 8.32 -18.75
N VAL A 336 2.34 7.56 -19.55
CA VAL A 336 1.87 6.29 -20.11
C VAL A 336 1.70 5.26 -19.01
N ALA A 337 2.72 5.04 -18.18
CA ALA A 337 2.66 4.06 -17.09
C ALA A 337 1.66 4.47 -15.99
N ARG A 338 1.59 5.76 -15.62
CA ARG A 338 0.59 6.25 -14.65
C ARG A 338 -0.85 6.06 -15.16
N LYS A 339 -1.08 6.30 -16.45
CA LYS A 339 -2.39 6.04 -17.09
C LYS A 339 -2.70 4.54 -17.10
N GLU A 340 -1.73 3.69 -17.40
CA GLU A 340 -1.89 2.24 -17.37
C GLU A 340 -2.27 1.73 -15.98
N ALA A 341 -1.61 2.24 -14.94
CA ALA A 341 -1.96 1.95 -13.55
C ALA A 341 -3.30 2.58 -13.10
N GLY A 342 -3.94 3.38 -13.96
CA GLY A 342 -5.26 3.97 -13.70
C GLY A 342 -5.25 5.34 -13.02
N ILE A 343 -4.09 5.99 -12.84
CA ILE A 343 -4.03 7.36 -12.29
C ILE A 343 -4.39 8.38 -13.39
N PRO A 344 -5.51 9.10 -13.27
CA PRO A 344 -5.86 10.16 -14.22
C PRO A 344 -4.85 11.31 -14.20
N ARG A 345 -4.54 11.89 -15.36
CA ARG A 345 -3.49 12.91 -15.51
C ARG A 345 -3.77 14.19 -14.71
N ASP A 346 -5.04 14.58 -14.66
CA ASP A 346 -5.56 15.75 -13.95
C ASP A 346 -5.38 15.68 -12.43
N TRP A 347 -5.10 14.51 -11.87
CA TRP A 347 -4.82 14.35 -10.44
C TRP A 347 -3.44 14.88 -10.05
N TYR A 348 -2.44 14.74 -10.93
CA TYR A 348 -1.03 14.96 -10.58
C TYR A 348 -0.30 15.97 -11.49
N ASP A 349 -0.86 16.34 -12.63
CA ASP A 349 -0.26 17.27 -13.57
C ASP A 349 -1.12 18.54 -13.70
N ALA A 350 -0.74 19.59 -12.95
CA ALA A 350 -1.43 20.88 -12.96
C ALA A 350 -1.49 21.54 -14.33
N SER A 351 -0.59 21.17 -15.26
CA SER A 351 -0.64 21.69 -16.63
C SER A 351 -1.78 21.12 -17.48
N SER A 352 -2.46 20.08 -16.99
CA SER A 352 -3.59 19.44 -17.67
C SER A 352 -4.96 19.99 -17.30
N SER A 353 -5.05 20.87 -16.29
CA SER A 353 -6.31 21.50 -15.87
C SER A 353 -6.69 22.68 -16.78
N THR A 354 -7.66 22.49 -17.66
CA THR A 354 -8.36 23.60 -18.33
C THR A 354 -9.32 24.29 -17.36
N SER A 355 -9.36 25.62 -17.42
CA SER A 355 -10.10 26.57 -16.60
C SER A 355 -11.60 26.25 -16.47
N ASN A 356 -12.04 25.81 -15.27
CA ASN A 356 -13.43 25.86 -14.75
C ASN A 356 -13.50 25.39 -13.27
N GLN A 357 -12.54 25.79 -12.41
CA GLN A 357 -12.43 25.22 -11.05
C GLN A 357 -13.10 26.04 -9.94
N ASP A 358 -13.47 27.30 -10.15
CA ASP A 358 -13.87 28.19 -9.06
C ASP A 358 -15.29 27.93 -8.51
N GLU A 359 -16.23 27.47 -9.34
CA GLU A 359 -17.61 27.17 -8.89
C GLU A 359 -17.76 25.77 -8.25
N LYS A 360 -16.90 24.82 -8.63
CA LYS A 360 -16.94 23.43 -8.13
C LYS A 360 -16.31 23.30 -6.75
N TYR A 361 -15.34 24.15 -6.44
CA TYR A 361 -14.60 24.15 -5.18
C TYR A 361 -15.48 24.55 -3.97
N GLU A 362 -16.37 25.54 -4.14
CA GLU A 362 -17.26 26.03 -3.07
C GLU A 362 -18.38 25.01 -2.73
N GLY A 363 -18.87 24.26 -3.74
CA GLY A 363 -19.85 23.20 -3.56
C GLY A 363 -19.29 21.99 -2.79
N ASN A 364 -18.09 21.54 -3.16
CA ASN A 364 -17.41 20.41 -2.52
C ASN A 364 -17.08 20.69 -1.04
N LYS A 365 -16.70 21.94 -0.71
CA LYS A 365 -16.41 22.35 0.66
C LYS A 365 -17.65 22.30 1.57
N LYS A 366 -18.83 22.65 1.05
CA LYS A 366 -20.11 22.54 1.78
C LYS A 366 -20.51 21.08 2.00
N GLN A 367 -20.29 20.22 1.01
CA GLN A 367 -20.59 18.79 1.12
C GLN A 367 -19.68 18.09 2.13
N LEU A 368 -18.37 18.39 2.11
CA LEU A 368 -17.41 17.87 3.10
C LEU A 368 -17.77 18.31 4.53
N HIS A 369 -18.19 19.57 4.72
CA HIS A 369 -18.67 20.06 6.01
C HIS A 369 -19.91 19.28 6.49
N ALA A 370 -20.88 19.02 5.61
CA ALA A 370 -22.07 18.26 5.96
C ALA A 370 -21.76 16.78 6.31
N VAL A 371 -20.78 16.17 5.64
CA VAL A 371 -20.31 14.81 5.94
C VAL A 371 -19.59 14.74 7.29
N HIS A 372 -18.76 15.74 7.60
CA HIS A 372 -18.09 15.85 8.90
C HIS A 372 -19.11 15.96 10.06
N GLU A 373 -20.14 16.79 9.91
CA GLU A 373 -21.23 16.92 10.90
C GLU A 373 -22.00 15.61 11.10
N ARG A 374 -22.24 14.87 10.01
CA ARG A 374 -22.97 13.60 10.04
C ARG A 374 -22.14 12.49 10.71
N LEU A 375 -20.85 12.42 10.43
CA LEU A 375 -19.93 11.48 11.09
C LEU A 375 -19.76 11.81 12.57
N ALA A 376 -19.64 13.09 12.93
CA ALA A 376 -19.60 13.51 14.33
C ALA A 376 -20.87 13.10 15.09
N SER A 377 -22.04 13.22 14.45
CA SER A 377 -23.33 12.80 15.03
C SER A 377 -23.42 11.28 15.23
N ILE A 378 -22.92 10.49 14.28
CA ILE A 378 -22.89 9.01 14.39
C ILE A 378 -21.98 8.57 15.54
N ILE A 379 -20.78 9.15 15.63
CA ILE A 379 -19.82 8.87 16.71
C ILE A 379 -20.41 9.26 18.08
N ALA A 380 -21.14 10.37 18.17
CA ALA A 380 -21.82 10.79 19.40
C ALA A 380 -22.90 9.78 19.83
N MET A 381 -23.76 9.34 18.90
CA MET A 381 -24.80 8.35 19.18
C MET A 381 -24.23 6.98 19.61
N GLU A 382 -23.14 6.54 18.98
CA GLU A 382 -22.48 5.28 19.37
C GLU A 382 -21.79 5.38 20.74
N SER A 383 -21.27 6.56 21.10
CA SER A 383 -20.70 6.81 22.43
C SER A 383 -21.75 6.84 23.54
N GLU A 384 -22.94 7.41 23.27
CA GLU A 384 -24.08 7.42 24.19
C GLU A 384 -24.66 6.01 24.39
N ASN A 385 -24.83 5.24 23.31
CA ASN A 385 -25.28 3.84 23.39
C ASN A 385 -24.29 2.94 24.15
N SER A 386 -22.99 3.22 24.07
CA SER A 386 -21.96 2.52 24.85
C SER A 386 -22.02 2.86 26.35
N SER A 387 -22.45 4.09 26.69
CA SER A 387 -22.62 4.51 28.09
C SER A 387 -23.90 3.99 28.76
N LEU A 388 -24.96 3.73 27.99
CA LEU A 388 -26.25 3.20 28.48
C LEU A 388 -26.22 1.68 28.76
N ASN A 389 -25.25 0.95 28.19
CA ASN A 389 -25.10 -0.51 28.37
C ASN A 389 -24.10 -0.91 29.47
N ARG A 390 -23.72 0.03 30.36
CA ARG A 390 -22.86 -0.27 31.51
C ARG A 390 -23.72 -0.86 32.65
N PRO A 391 -23.39 -2.04 33.22
CA PRO A 391 -24.11 -2.53 34.38
C PRO A 391 -23.85 -1.59 35.57
N PRO A 392 -24.85 -1.36 36.44
CA PRO A 392 -24.65 -0.56 37.66
C PRO A 392 -23.63 -1.26 38.58
N GLU A 393 -22.75 -0.47 39.19
CA GLU A 393 -21.73 -0.90 40.17
C GLU A 393 -22.31 -1.53 41.44
#